data_AF-A0A2E4Z4Y8-F1
#
_entry.id   AF-A0A2E4Z4Y8-F1
#
_cell.length_a   1.000
_cell.length_b   1.000
_cell.length_c   1.000
_cell.angle_alpha   90.00
_cell.angle_beta   90.00
_cell.angle_gamma   90.00
#
_symmetry.space_group_name_H-M   'P 1'
#
loop_
_entity.id
_entity.type
_entity.pdbx_description
1 polymer ?
#
loop_
_entity_poly.entity_id
_entity_poly.type
_entity_poly.pdbx_seq_one_letter_code
_entity_poly.pdbx_strand_id
1 'polypeptide(L)'
;MKGKVSRFDVAYGIGRSLVVYYGQPWRRLALKRFYRELISPGDMVFDIGAHVGSRSHTLLSIGARVVAVEPQPLLADLVRRHIGRRLTALEEKAVGESEGEIELVISSRNPTVTSTSQQFIETVGNIDSFKSVVWDRKITVPVTTLDVMIAQFGKPAFCKIDVEGAELDILNGLT
;
A
#
# COMPACT_ATOMS: atom_id res chain seq x y z
N MET A 1 -17.48 25.89 -7.79
CA MET A 1 -17.61 25.83 -6.32
C MET A 1 -16.92 24.57 -5.81
N LYS A 2 -15.76 24.70 -5.15
CA LYS A 2 -15.02 23.56 -4.56
C LYS A 2 -15.71 23.16 -3.25
N GLY A 3 -16.40 22.03 -3.23
CA GLY A 3 -17.01 21.50 -2.01
C GLY A 3 -15.93 21.05 -1.04
N LYS A 4 -15.87 21.64 0.16
CA LYS A 4 -14.98 21.20 1.23
C LYS A 4 -15.29 19.73 1.56
N VAL A 5 -14.32 18.85 1.38
CA VAL A 5 -14.46 17.44 1.74
C VAL A 5 -14.55 17.30 3.26
N SER A 6 -15.53 16.53 3.73
CA SER A 6 -15.81 16.36 5.15
C SER A 6 -14.93 15.28 5.77
N ARG A 7 -14.59 15.41 7.06
CA ARG A 7 -13.93 14.33 7.83
C ARG A 7 -14.73 13.01 7.79
N PHE A 8 -16.05 13.11 7.55
CA PHE A 8 -16.93 11.96 7.37
C PHE A 8 -16.65 11.17 6.08
N ASP A 9 -16.34 11.84 4.97
CA ASP A 9 -16.08 11.18 3.68
C ASP A 9 -14.81 10.32 3.76
N VAL A 10 -13.76 10.87 4.39
CA VAL A 10 -12.50 10.18 4.66
C VAL A 10 -12.72 8.94 5.54
N ALA A 11 -13.46 9.11 6.65
CA ALA A 11 -13.76 8.02 7.56
C ALA A 11 -14.61 6.92 6.90
N TYR A 12 -15.55 7.29 6.03
CA TYR A 12 -16.38 6.36 5.28
C TYR A 12 -15.55 5.53 4.28
N GLY A 13 -14.64 6.14 3.52
CA GLY A 13 -13.76 5.42 2.58
C GLY A 13 -12.86 4.40 3.29
N ILE A 14 -12.26 4.80 4.42
CA ILE A 14 -11.47 3.89 5.27
C ILE A 14 -12.35 2.77 5.83
N GLY A 15 -13.52 3.11 6.36
CA GLY A 15 -14.47 2.14 6.93
C GLY A 15 -14.93 1.10 5.90
N ARG A 16 -15.27 1.54 4.69
CA ARG A 16 -15.61 0.64 3.57
C ARG A 16 -14.45 -0.29 3.24
N SER A 17 -13.23 0.22 3.12
CA SER A 17 -12.05 -0.61 2.86
C SER A 17 -11.79 -1.62 3.98
N LEU A 18 -11.97 -1.22 5.24
CA LEU A 18 -11.88 -2.14 6.37
C LEU A 18 -12.93 -3.25 6.28
N VAL A 19 -14.19 -2.92 5.98
CA VAL A 19 -15.26 -3.93 5.82
C VAL A 19 -14.95 -4.88 4.67
N VAL A 20 -14.52 -4.38 3.52
CA VAL A 20 -14.18 -5.22 2.37
C VAL A 20 -13.02 -6.15 2.68
N TYR A 21 -11.95 -5.65 3.30
CA TYR A 21 -10.71 -6.41 3.48
C TYR A 21 -10.64 -7.23 4.77
N TYR A 22 -11.37 -6.86 5.83
CA TYR A 22 -11.40 -7.58 7.10
C TYR A 22 -12.73 -8.28 7.37
N GLY A 23 -13.83 -7.90 6.72
CA GLY A 23 -15.16 -8.49 6.92
C GLY A 23 -15.39 -9.83 6.20
N GLN A 24 -14.42 -10.34 5.45
CA GLN A 24 -14.53 -11.56 4.64
C GLN A 24 -13.58 -12.68 5.14
N PRO A 25 -13.92 -13.38 6.24
CA PRO A 25 -13.00 -14.33 6.88
C PRO A 25 -12.60 -15.49 5.97
N TRP A 26 -13.49 -15.96 5.08
CA TRP A 26 -13.19 -17.02 4.10
C TRP A 26 -12.10 -16.61 3.12
N ARG A 27 -12.10 -15.36 2.64
CA ARG A 27 -11.04 -14.85 1.76
C ARG A 27 -9.71 -14.79 2.49
N ARG A 28 -9.70 -14.36 3.75
CA ARG A 28 -8.48 -14.36 4.56
C ARG A 28 -7.95 -15.78 4.78
N LEU A 29 -8.81 -16.77 5.00
CA LEU A 29 -8.39 -18.17 5.12
C LEU A 29 -7.81 -18.71 3.82
N ALA A 30 -8.44 -18.43 2.67
CA ALA A 30 -7.90 -18.79 1.37
C ALA A 30 -6.54 -18.14 1.11
N LEU A 31 -6.41 -16.85 1.42
CA LEU A 31 -5.16 -16.10 1.26
C LEU A 31 -4.04 -16.63 2.18
N LYS A 32 -4.38 -17.01 3.43
CA LYS A 32 -3.43 -17.69 4.32
C LYS A 32 -2.93 -19.01 3.75
N ARG A 33 -3.81 -19.81 3.13
CA ARG A 33 -3.42 -21.08 2.50
C ARG A 33 -2.46 -20.83 1.35
N PHE A 34 -2.82 -19.91 0.45
CA PHE A 34 -1.96 -19.50 -0.66
C PHE A 34 -0.57 -19.04 -0.19
N TYR A 35 -0.48 -18.12 0.77
CA TYR A 35 0.83 -17.65 1.24
C TYR A 35 1.66 -18.72 1.93
N ARG A 36 1.04 -19.72 2.58
CA ARG A 36 1.78 -20.84 3.19
C ARG A 36 2.44 -21.77 2.18
N GLU A 37 2.02 -21.72 0.92
CA GLU A 37 2.68 -22.47 -0.17
C GLU A 37 3.98 -21.78 -0.62
N LEU A 38 4.13 -20.49 -0.31
CA LEU A 38 5.24 -19.65 -0.78
C LEU A 38 6.18 -19.20 0.35
N ILE A 39 5.69 -19.17 1.60
CA ILE A 39 6.34 -18.49 2.72
C ILE A 39 6.36 -19.41 3.93
N SER A 40 7.56 -19.63 4.47
CA SER A 40 7.78 -20.34 5.73
C SER A 40 7.73 -19.39 6.93
N PRO A 41 7.36 -19.87 8.12
CA PRO A 41 7.48 -19.07 9.34
C PRO A 41 8.92 -18.59 9.55
N GLY A 42 9.09 -17.30 9.86
CA GLY A 42 10.40 -16.65 10.02
C GLY A 42 10.93 -15.99 8.74
N ASP A 43 10.38 -16.31 7.57
CA ASP A 43 10.81 -15.71 6.31
C ASP A 43 10.58 -14.20 6.28
N MET A 44 11.54 -13.49 5.69
CA MET A 44 11.42 -12.07 5.45
C MET A 44 10.51 -11.80 4.25
N VAL A 45 9.56 -10.90 4.41
CA VAL A 45 8.56 -10.55 3.41
C VAL A 45 8.43 -9.04 3.28
N PHE A 46 8.42 -8.55 2.05
CA PHE A 46 8.10 -7.16 1.76
C PHE A 46 6.65 -7.05 1.25
N ASP A 47 5.86 -6.16 1.85
CA ASP A 47 4.50 -5.80 1.42
C ASP A 47 4.51 -4.34 0.94
N ILE A 48 4.78 -4.15 -0.36
CA ILE A 48 4.86 -2.84 -1.00
C ILE A 48 3.45 -2.40 -1.43
N GLY A 49 3.00 -1.24 -0.94
CA GLY A 49 1.61 -0.79 -1.06
C GLY A 49 0.71 -1.47 -0.03
N ALA A 50 1.07 -1.37 1.25
CA ALA A 50 0.39 -2.09 2.32
C ALA A 50 -1.06 -1.61 2.55
N HIS A 51 -1.40 -0.39 2.12
CA HIS A 51 -2.73 0.20 2.20
C HIS A 51 -3.28 0.15 3.64
N VAL A 52 -4.44 -0.47 3.89
CA VAL A 52 -5.00 -0.66 5.24
C VAL A 52 -4.37 -1.84 6.03
N GLY A 53 -3.26 -2.41 5.56
CA GLY A 53 -2.49 -3.45 6.26
C GLY A 53 -3.07 -4.85 6.24
N SER A 54 -4.09 -5.11 5.40
CA SER A 54 -4.77 -6.42 5.36
C SER A 54 -3.86 -7.58 4.94
N ARG A 55 -2.97 -7.34 3.96
CA ARG A 55 -2.00 -8.34 3.46
C ARG A 55 -0.92 -8.57 4.50
N SER A 56 -0.27 -7.50 4.96
CA SER A 56 0.66 -7.51 6.10
C SER A 56 0.11 -8.28 7.30
N HIS A 57 -1.14 -8.02 7.72
CA HIS A 57 -1.75 -8.74 8.85
C HIS A 57 -1.90 -10.25 8.59
N THR A 58 -2.17 -10.63 7.34
CA THR A 58 -2.29 -12.04 6.94
C THR A 58 -0.93 -12.72 6.92
N LEU A 59 0.08 -12.08 6.34
CA LEU A 59 1.48 -12.54 6.33
C LEU A 59 2.05 -12.71 7.75
N LEU A 60 1.85 -11.71 8.62
CA LEU A 60 2.21 -11.81 10.04
C LEU A 60 1.53 -12.98 10.74
N SER A 61 0.30 -13.32 10.35
CA SER A 61 -0.46 -14.40 10.98
C SER A 61 -0.05 -15.80 10.55
N ILE A 62 0.79 -15.93 9.51
CA ILE A 62 1.42 -17.19 9.12
C ILE A 62 2.86 -17.30 9.63
N GLY A 63 3.34 -16.31 10.39
CA GLY A 63 4.66 -16.32 11.04
C GLY A 63 5.76 -15.60 10.25
N ALA A 64 5.45 -14.88 9.18
CA ALA A 64 6.43 -14.13 8.42
C ALA A 64 6.95 -12.90 9.18
N ARG A 65 8.18 -12.50 8.89
CA ARG A 65 8.78 -11.22 9.29
C ARG A 65 8.49 -10.19 8.21
N VAL A 66 7.57 -9.27 8.48
CA VAL A 66 7.02 -8.37 7.45
C VAL A 66 7.60 -6.96 7.55
N VAL A 67 8.15 -6.45 6.46
CA VAL A 67 8.38 -5.01 6.22
C VAL A 67 7.23 -4.51 5.36
N ALA A 68 6.41 -3.62 5.90
CA ALA A 68 5.30 -3.00 5.18
C ALA A 68 5.71 -1.64 4.65
N VAL A 69 5.30 -1.29 3.44
CA VAL A 69 5.59 0.02 2.83
C VAL A 69 4.29 0.69 2.42
N GLU A 70 4.04 1.89 2.94
CA GLU A 70 2.86 2.68 2.64
C GLU A 70 3.23 4.17 2.64
N PRO A 71 3.31 4.83 1.48
CA PRO A 71 3.72 6.23 1.42
C PRO A 71 2.64 7.20 1.90
N GLN A 72 1.36 6.84 1.89
CA GLN A 72 0.29 7.75 2.31
C GLN A 72 0.23 7.83 3.86
N PRO A 73 0.52 9.00 4.48
CA PRO A 73 0.67 9.09 5.93
C PRO A 73 -0.56 8.63 6.72
N LEU A 74 -1.76 8.90 6.19
CA LEU A 74 -3.01 8.50 6.85
C LEU A 74 -3.18 6.97 6.92
N LEU A 75 -2.79 6.25 5.86
CA LEU A 75 -2.87 4.79 5.84
C LEU A 75 -1.70 4.17 6.60
N ALA A 76 -0.51 4.74 6.49
CA ALA A 76 0.62 4.34 7.31
C ALA A 76 0.31 4.46 8.81
N ASP A 77 -0.34 5.54 9.24
CA ASP A 77 -0.80 5.70 10.62
C ASP A 77 -1.81 4.62 11.04
N LEU A 78 -2.72 4.22 10.14
CA LEU A 78 -3.66 3.14 10.39
C LEU A 78 -2.92 1.81 10.58
N VAL A 79 -1.98 1.49 9.68
CA VAL A 79 -1.14 0.28 9.75
C VAL A 79 -0.32 0.27 11.04
N ARG A 80 0.34 1.39 11.36
CA ARG A 80 1.12 1.60 12.58
C ARG A 80 0.31 1.30 13.84
N ARG A 81 -0.90 1.85 13.93
CA ARG A 81 -1.80 1.65 15.09
C ARG A 81 -2.33 0.22 15.17
N HIS A 82 -2.64 -0.40 14.03
CA HIS A 82 -3.30 -1.71 14.00
C HIS A 82 -2.33 -2.89 14.15
N ILE A 83 -1.22 -2.89 13.41
CA ILE A 83 -0.26 -4.00 13.35
C ILE A 83 1.20 -3.57 13.51
N GLY A 84 1.50 -2.28 13.66
CA GLY A 84 2.87 -1.76 13.69
C GLY A 84 3.80 -2.44 14.70
N ARG A 85 3.30 -2.78 15.89
CA ARG A 85 4.09 -3.47 16.94
C ARG A 85 4.52 -4.90 16.56
N ARG A 86 3.91 -5.48 15.52
CA ARG A 86 4.20 -6.83 15.03
C ARG A 86 5.03 -6.82 13.75
N LEU A 87 5.13 -5.68 13.07
CA LEU A 87 5.93 -5.54 11.86
C LEU A 87 7.42 -5.54 12.22
N THR A 88 8.24 -6.04 11.30
CA THR A 88 9.69 -5.84 11.35
C THR A 88 10.01 -4.35 11.15
N ALA A 89 9.33 -3.72 10.18
CA ALA A 89 9.41 -2.28 9.92
C ALA A 89 8.16 -1.80 9.17
N LEU A 90 7.91 -0.49 9.26
CA LEU A 90 6.93 0.23 8.45
C LEU A 90 7.65 1.42 7.80
N GLU A 91 7.80 1.39 6.48
CA GLU A 91 8.40 2.49 5.72
C GLU A 91 7.30 3.41 5.17
N GLU A 92 7.38 4.69 5.53
CA GLU A 92 6.51 5.77 5.03
C GLU A 92 7.12 6.41 3.78
N LYS A 93 7.47 5.57 2.80
CA LYS A 93 8.12 5.95 1.55
C LYS A 93 7.43 5.28 0.38
N ALA A 94 7.54 5.86 -0.81
CA ALA A 94 7.24 5.14 -2.04
C ALA A 94 8.44 4.25 -2.40
N VAL A 95 8.21 3.21 -3.20
CA VAL A 95 9.29 2.44 -3.83
C VAL A 95 9.27 2.75 -5.31
N GLY A 96 10.44 2.97 -5.91
CA GLY A 96 10.57 3.26 -7.34
C GLY A 96 11.94 2.89 -7.88
N GLU A 97 12.24 3.35 -9.10
CA GLU A 97 13.47 3.03 -9.83
C GLU A 97 14.73 3.61 -9.17
N SER A 98 14.61 4.79 -8.56
CA SER A 98 15.72 5.49 -7.90
C SER A 98 15.24 6.22 -6.64
N GLU A 99 16.16 6.49 -5.71
CA GLU A 99 15.86 7.31 -4.54
C GLU A 99 15.54 8.76 -4.93
N GLY A 100 14.66 9.41 -4.18
CA GLY A 100 14.24 10.78 -4.47
C GLY A 100 12.94 11.15 -3.79
N GLU A 101 12.12 11.94 -4.47
CA GLU A 101 10.78 12.32 -4.02
C GLU A 101 9.77 12.17 -5.15
N ILE A 102 8.53 11.81 -4.82
CA ILE A 102 7.42 11.71 -5.77
C ILE A 102 6.19 12.42 -5.22
N GLU A 103 5.38 13.00 -6.12
CA GLU A 103 4.09 13.58 -5.76
C GLU A 103 2.98 12.52 -5.86
N LEU A 104 2.34 12.23 -4.73
CA LEU A 104 1.14 11.40 -4.69
C LEU A 104 -0.10 12.26 -4.87
N VAL A 105 -1.01 11.80 -5.74
CA VAL A 105 -2.32 12.41 -5.94
C VAL A 105 -3.38 11.58 -5.22
N ILE A 106 -3.99 12.17 -4.20
CA ILE A 106 -4.95 11.52 -3.30
C ILE A 106 -6.34 12.09 -3.54
N SER A 107 -7.33 11.20 -3.67
CA SER A 107 -8.72 11.62 -3.60
C SER A 107 -9.20 11.75 -2.16
N SER A 108 -9.59 12.94 -1.71
CA SER A 108 -10.13 13.07 -0.34
C SER A 108 -11.50 12.41 -0.16
N ARG A 109 -12.24 12.15 -1.25
CA ARG A 109 -13.53 11.43 -1.21
C ARG A 109 -13.38 9.92 -1.10
N ASN A 110 -12.28 9.37 -1.60
CA ASN A 110 -11.92 7.96 -1.46
C ASN A 110 -10.42 7.89 -1.18
N PRO A 111 -9.97 8.20 0.05
CA PRO A 111 -8.54 8.30 0.38
C PRO A 111 -7.80 6.96 0.28
N THR A 112 -8.54 5.86 0.14
CA THR A 112 -8.06 4.50 -0.13
C THR A 112 -7.80 4.21 -1.61
N VAL A 113 -7.91 5.22 -2.48
CA VAL A 113 -7.51 5.17 -3.88
C VAL A 113 -6.34 6.14 -4.00
N THR A 114 -5.14 5.59 -4.20
CA THR A 114 -3.89 6.35 -4.27
C THR A 114 -3.17 5.94 -5.54
N SER A 115 -3.19 6.85 -6.52
CA SER A 115 -2.50 6.66 -7.79
C SER A 115 -1.14 7.36 -7.75
N THR A 116 -0.10 6.62 -8.12
CA THR A 116 1.30 7.08 -8.14
C THR A 116 1.72 7.69 -9.47
N SER A 117 0.93 7.58 -10.55
CA SER A 117 1.33 8.10 -11.86
C SER A 117 0.33 9.09 -12.48
N GLN A 118 0.87 10.13 -13.12
CA GLN A 118 0.16 10.96 -14.09
C GLN A 118 -0.45 10.11 -15.22
N GLN A 119 0.20 8.98 -15.57
CA GLN A 119 -0.28 8.03 -16.58
C GLN A 119 -1.58 7.31 -16.19
N PHE A 120 -1.78 6.97 -14.91
CA PHE A 120 -3.02 6.34 -14.44
C PHE A 120 -4.16 7.37 -14.38
N ILE A 121 -3.87 8.64 -14.05
CA ILE A 121 -4.87 9.72 -14.13
C ILE A 121 -5.37 9.89 -15.58
N GLU A 122 -4.47 9.82 -16.57
CA GLU A 122 -4.84 9.89 -18.00
C GLU A 122 -5.59 8.63 -18.48
N THR A 123 -5.18 7.45 -18.03
CA THR A 123 -5.80 6.16 -18.43
C THR A 123 -7.17 5.94 -17.78
N VAL A 124 -7.35 6.39 -16.54
CA VAL A 124 -8.56 6.16 -15.73
C VAL A 124 -9.59 7.29 -15.88
N GLY A 125 -9.19 8.45 -16.41
CA GLY A 125 -10.13 9.51 -16.81
C GLY A 125 -11.22 9.07 -17.80
N ASN A 126 -11.03 7.94 -18.49
CA ASN A 126 -11.97 7.36 -19.45
C ASN A 126 -12.84 6.22 -18.89
N ILE A 127 -12.68 5.83 -17.62
CA ILE A 127 -13.45 4.73 -17.00
C ILE A 127 -14.63 5.31 -16.19
N ASP A 128 -15.85 4.91 -16.52
CA ASP A 128 -17.09 5.47 -15.92
C ASP A 128 -17.15 5.38 -14.39
N SER A 129 -16.51 4.37 -13.78
CA SER A 129 -16.42 4.20 -12.32
C SER A 129 -15.53 5.24 -11.63
N PHE A 130 -14.73 6.02 -12.36
CA PHE A 130 -13.78 6.99 -11.82
C PHE A 130 -14.10 8.46 -12.17
N LYS A 131 -15.12 8.71 -13.01
CA LYS A 131 -15.57 10.07 -13.39
C LYS A 131 -16.01 10.97 -12.22
N SER A 132 -16.27 10.39 -11.05
CA SER A 132 -16.73 11.11 -9.84
C SER A 132 -15.66 11.27 -8.75
N VAL A 133 -14.44 10.77 -8.98
CA VAL A 133 -13.34 10.82 -8.01
C VAL A 133 -12.70 12.20 -8.04
N VAL A 134 -12.82 12.93 -6.93
CA VAL A 134 -12.23 14.27 -6.78
C VAL A 134 -10.81 14.10 -6.23
N TRP A 135 -9.81 14.36 -7.06
CA TRP A 135 -8.37 14.31 -6.74
C TRP A 135 -7.90 15.68 -6.24
N ASP A 136 -8.02 15.94 -4.94
CA ASP A 136 -7.91 17.29 -4.36
C ASP A 136 -6.75 17.49 -3.38
N ARG A 137 -5.95 16.44 -3.10
CA ARG A 137 -4.73 16.57 -2.29
C ARG A 137 -3.51 15.98 -3.01
N LYS A 138 -2.45 16.78 -3.06
CA LYS A 138 -1.11 16.40 -3.49
C LYS A 138 -0.22 16.39 -2.27
N ILE A 139 0.55 15.32 -2.09
CA ILE A 139 1.58 15.24 -1.05
C ILE A 139 2.87 14.76 -1.69
N THR A 140 3.99 15.38 -1.31
CA THR A 140 5.31 14.90 -1.70
C THR A 140 5.80 13.92 -0.66
N VAL A 141 6.29 12.77 -1.10
CA VAL A 141 6.80 11.69 -0.23
C VAL A 141 8.17 11.24 -0.73
N PRO A 142 9.07 10.84 0.19
CA PRO A 142 10.33 10.24 -0.19
C PRO A 142 10.13 8.93 -0.95
N VAL A 143 11.05 8.64 -1.88
CA VAL A 143 11.15 7.40 -2.66
C VAL A 143 12.40 6.65 -2.23
N THR A 144 12.28 5.35 -2.05
CA THR A 144 13.40 4.41 -1.88
C THR A 144 13.39 3.36 -3.00
N THR A 145 14.40 2.49 -3.07
CA THR A 145 14.46 1.39 -4.05
C THR A 145 14.39 0.04 -3.36
N LEU A 146 14.09 -1.01 -4.12
CA LEU A 146 14.16 -2.38 -3.59
C LEU A 146 15.58 -2.74 -3.14
N ASP A 147 16.61 -2.28 -3.84
CA ASP A 147 18.01 -2.53 -3.46
C ASP A 147 18.35 -1.95 -2.08
N VAL A 148 17.92 -0.70 -1.82
CA VAL A 148 18.11 -0.07 -0.51
C VAL A 148 17.36 -0.84 0.58
N MET A 149 16.12 -1.27 0.31
CA MET A 149 15.36 -2.08 1.25
C MET A 149 16.02 -3.44 1.52
N ILE A 150 16.54 -4.11 0.48
CA ILE A 150 17.24 -5.39 0.60
C ILE A 150 18.53 -5.22 1.41
N ALA A 151 19.28 -4.15 1.18
CA ALA A 151 20.50 -3.85 1.93
C ALA A 151 20.18 -3.58 3.42
N GLN A 152 19.08 -2.87 3.71
CA GLN A 152 18.70 -2.49 5.06
C GLN A 152 18.09 -3.65 5.87
N PHE A 153 17.18 -4.42 5.27
CA PHE A 153 16.41 -5.43 5.98
C PHE A 153 16.88 -6.85 5.70
N GLY A 154 17.51 -7.08 4.56
CA GLY A 154 17.88 -8.39 4.05
C GLY A 154 17.03 -8.80 2.85
N LYS A 155 17.50 -9.82 2.11
CA LYS A 155 16.80 -10.34 0.94
C LYS A 155 15.47 -10.98 1.36
N PRO A 156 14.32 -10.53 0.82
CA PRO A 156 13.04 -11.15 1.12
C PRO A 156 12.92 -12.52 0.43
N ALA A 157 12.25 -13.46 1.09
CA ALA A 157 11.80 -14.71 0.48
C ALA A 157 10.57 -14.49 -0.44
N PHE A 158 9.79 -13.44 -0.14
CA PHE A 158 8.62 -13.06 -0.93
C PHE A 158 8.45 -11.54 -0.92
N CYS A 159 8.13 -10.96 -2.09
CA CYS A 159 7.84 -9.54 -2.24
C CYS A 159 6.49 -9.39 -2.94
N LYS A 160 5.52 -8.78 -2.25
CA LYS A 160 4.25 -8.38 -2.85
C LYS A 160 4.33 -6.91 -3.25
N ILE A 161 3.91 -6.61 -4.47
CA ILE A 161 3.86 -5.28 -5.05
C ILE A 161 2.45 -5.05 -5.59
N ASP A 162 1.77 -4.04 -5.09
CA ASP A 162 0.41 -3.62 -5.50
C ASP A 162 0.35 -2.10 -5.25
N VAL A 163 0.77 -1.32 -6.25
CA VAL A 163 1.02 0.14 -6.11
C VAL A 163 0.33 0.97 -7.20
N GLU A 164 -0.72 0.41 -7.81
CA GLU A 164 -1.61 1.07 -8.78
C GLU A 164 -0.86 1.78 -9.92
N GLY A 165 0.10 1.09 -10.57
CA GLY A 165 0.69 1.53 -11.84
C GLY A 165 2.18 1.91 -11.82
N ALA A 166 2.86 1.76 -10.69
CA ALA A 166 4.31 1.98 -10.56
C ALA A 166 5.12 0.66 -10.42
N GLU A 167 4.51 -0.49 -10.69
CA GLU A 167 5.14 -1.80 -10.51
C GLU A 167 6.39 -1.98 -11.38
N LEU A 168 6.36 -1.48 -12.61
CA LEU A 168 7.49 -1.59 -13.53
C LEU A 168 8.70 -0.78 -13.04
N ASP A 169 8.48 0.45 -12.59
CA ASP A 169 9.53 1.33 -12.09
C ASP A 169 10.21 0.73 -10.85
N ILE A 170 9.42 0.14 -9.94
CA ILE A 170 9.94 -0.60 -8.77
C ILE A 170 10.87 -1.73 -9.21
N LEU A 171 10.47 -2.50 -10.22
CA LEU A 171 11.26 -3.64 -10.72
C LEU A 171 12.51 -3.20 -11.48
N ASN A 172 12.46 -2.08 -12.20
CA ASN A 172 13.64 -1.51 -12.87
C ASN A 172 14.69 -1.00 -11.88
N GLY A 173 14.28 -0.60 -10.67
CA GLY A 173 15.19 -0.21 -9.58
C GLY A 173 15.82 -1.35 -8.79
N LEU A 174 15.67 -2.60 -9.24
CA LEU A 174 16.28 -3.78 -8.62
C LEU A 174 17.46 -4.25 -9.48
N THR A 175 18.70 -4.13 -8.98
CA THR A 175 19.92 -4.36 -9.77
C THR A 175 20.91 -5.36 -9.18
#